data_AF-A0AAP4R9R6-F1
#
_entry.id   AF-A0AAP4R9R6-F1
#
_cell.length_a   1.000
_cell.length_b   1.000
_cell.length_c   1.000
_cell.angle_alpha   90.00
_cell.angle_beta   90.00
_cell.angle_gamma   90.00
#
_symmetry.space_group_name_H-M   'P 1'
#
loop_
_entity.id
_entity.type
_entity.pdbx_description
1 polymer ?
#
loop_
_entity_poly.entity_id
_entity_poly.type
_entity_poly.pdbx_seq_one_letter_code
_entity_poly.pdbx_strand_id
1 'polypeptide(L)'
;MNETLKALFRYIKRENCDPTWQGIRDNVLGAVYHPEMRYVDVLKVLLTAYTQALMEPRFELPGRHNAAEDLLLAPITGHHAIDFMGPSSLESRYSVEQFYGAMIEKMMGDLRCCRIDWCRGEIWPEENASAPAAPAPAPALESR
;
A
#
# COMPACT_ATOMS: atom_id res chain seq x y z
N MET A 1 10.41 9.35 -1.74
CA MET A 1 9.60 8.34 -1.03
C MET A 1 10.51 7.41 -0.23
N ASN A 2 10.13 6.93 0.96
CA ASN A 2 11.01 6.05 1.75
C ASN A 2 10.99 4.60 1.21
N GLU A 3 11.98 3.79 1.58
CA GLU A 3 12.09 2.41 1.09
C GLU A 3 10.93 1.51 1.56
N THR A 4 10.38 1.77 2.75
CA THR A 4 9.23 1.04 3.28
C THR A 4 8.00 1.20 2.40
N LEU A 5 7.64 2.43 2.02
CA LEU A 5 6.48 2.71 1.19
C LEU A 5 6.67 2.17 -0.23
N LYS A 6 7.90 2.25 -0.78
CA LYS A 6 8.23 1.59 -2.06
C LYS A 6 8.01 0.07 -1.98
N ALA A 7 8.56 -0.57 -0.95
CA ALA A 7 8.43 -2.02 -0.76
C ALA A 7 6.97 -2.44 -0.59
N LEU A 8 6.18 -1.67 0.17
CA LEU A 8 4.75 -1.89 0.31
C LEU A 8 4.02 -1.74 -1.02
N PHE A 9 4.27 -0.69 -1.82
CA PHE A 9 3.64 -0.57 -3.14
C PHE A 9 4.00 -1.74 -4.07
N ARG A 10 5.27 -2.18 -4.08
CA ARG A 10 5.68 -3.36 -4.86
C ARG A 10 4.92 -4.63 -4.45
N TYR A 11 4.60 -4.77 -3.17
CA TYR A 11 3.91 -5.93 -2.63
C TYR A 11 2.40 -5.86 -2.88
N ILE A 12 1.78 -4.74 -2.52
CA ILE A 12 0.32 -4.52 -2.57
C ILE A 12 -0.21 -4.56 -4.01
N LYS A 13 0.59 -4.13 -4.98
CA LYS A 13 0.21 -4.11 -6.40
C LYS A 13 0.35 -5.48 -7.09
N ARG A 14 0.87 -6.52 -6.41
CA ARG A 14 0.90 -7.90 -6.92
C ARG A 14 -0.50 -8.51 -6.86
N GLU A 15 -0.79 -9.44 -7.77
CA GLU A 15 -2.07 -10.14 -7.82
C GLU A 15 -2.33 -10.96 -6.55
N ASN A 16 -1.31 -11.69 -6.07
CA ASN A 16 -1.39 -12.60 -4.92
C ASN A 16 -0.95 -11.95 -3.59
N CYS A 17 -1.27 -10.67 -3.38
CA CYS A 17 -0.98 -9.99 -2.12
C CYS A 17 -1.81 -10.60 -0.98
N ASP A 18 -1.14 -11.09 0.07
CA ASP A 18 -1.76 -11.43 1.35
C ASP A 18 -1.82 -10.15 2.23
N PRO A 19 -3.01 -9.58 2.48
CA PRO A 19 -3.17 -8.35 3.22
C PRO A 19 -3.14 -8.54 4.75
N THR A 20 -2.89 -9.75 5.25
CA THR A 20 -2.73 -9.99 6.69
C THR A 20 -1.43 -9.37 7.22
N TRP A 21 -1.38 -9.10 8.52
CA TRP A 21 -0.16 -8.56 9.13
C TRP A 21 1.01 -9.57 9.05
N GLN A 22 0.74 -10.88 9.11
CA GLN A 22 1.73 -11.93 8.89
C GLN A 22 2.24 -11.90 7.45
N GLY A 23 1.34 -11.84 6.46
CA GLY A 23 1.71 -11.74 5.05
C GLY A 23 2.59 -10.52 4.78
N ILE A 24 2.22 -9.35 5.31
CA ILE A 24 2.99 -8.11 5.19
C ILE A 24 4.36 -8.23 5.87
N ARG A 25 4.42 -8.82 7.07
CA ARG A 25 5.68 -9.07 7.77
C ARG A 25 6.58 -9.99 6.95
N ASP A 26 6.07 -11.16 6.59
CA ASP A 26 6.87 -12.24 6.02
C ASP A 26 7.37 -11.91 4.61
N ASN A 27 6.60 -11.11 3.85
CA ASN A 27 6.93 -10.79 2.45
C ASN A 27 7.55 -9.39 2.25
N VAL A 28 7.44 -8.48 3.22
CA VAL A 28 7.87 -7.09 3.05
C VAL A 28 8.68 -6.60 4.25
N LEU A 29 8.03 -6.41 5.40
CA LEU A 29 8.63 -5.66 6.50
C LEU A 29 9.72 -6.45 7.21
N GLY A 30 9.64 -7.78 7.20
CA GLY A 30 10.64 -8.67 7.78
C GLY A 30 12.00 -8.54 7.11
N ALA A 31 12.01 -8.32 5.79
CA ALA A 31 13.23 -8.07 5.01
C ALA A 31 13.77 -6.64 5.20
N VAL A 32 12.89 -5.66 5.42
CA VAL A 32 13.28 -4.24 5.60
C VAL A 32 13.78 -3.96 7.02
N TYR A 33 13.18 -4.60 8.03
CA TYR A 33 13.45 -4.37 9.45
C TYR A 33 14.01 -5.61 10.14
N HIS A 34 13.16 -6.60 10.45
CA HIS A 34 13.56 -7.90 11.00
C HIS A 34 12.40 -8.92 10.92
N PRO A 35 12.65 -10.23 10.77
CA PRO A 35 11.59 -11.23 10.59
C PRO A 35 10.67 -11.40 11.81
N GLU A 36 11.15 -11.12 13.01
CA GLU A 36 10.40 -11.30 14.27
C GLU A 36 9.53 -10.10 14.68
N MET A 37 9.11 -9.26 13.72
CA MET A 37 8.23 -8.13 14.03
C MET A 37 6.92 -8.61 14.65
N ARG A 38 6.51 -7.95 15.74
CA ARG A 38 5.23 -8.23 16.38
C ARG A 38 4.13 -7.47 15.66
N TYR A 39 2.90 -7.87 15.93
CA TYR A 39 1.69 -7.23 15.43
C TYR A 39 1.72 -5.70 15.50
N VAL A 40 2.02 -5.16 16.69
CA VAL A 40 2.04 -3.70 16.93
C VAL A 40 3.13 -2.98 16.12
N ASP A 41 4.24 -3.66 15.85
CA ASP A 41 5.36 -3.08 15.10
C ASP A 41 4.98 -2.97 13.62
N VAL A 42 4.33 -4.00 13.06
CA VAL A 42 3.78 -4.00 11.70
C VAL A 42 2.71 -2.91 11.54
N LEU A 43 1.77 -2.82 12.48
CA LEU A 43 0.70 -1.82 12.45
C LEU A 43 1.26 -0.38 12.46
N LYS A 44 2.26 -0.09 13.32
CA LYS A 44 2.90 1.23 13.38
C LYS A 44 3.59 1.60 12.08
N VAL A 45 4.32 0.66 11.48
CA VAL A 45 5.03 0.88 10.22
C VAL A 45 4.03 1.13 9.08
N LEU A 46 2.97 0.33 8.99
CA LEU A 46 1.89 0.52 8.01
C LEU A 46 1.20 1.88 8.17
N LEU A 47 0.83 2.25 9.40
CA LEU A 47 0.19 3.54 9.68
C LEU A 47 1.10 4.71 9.30
N THR A 48 2.40 4.60 9.55
CA THR A 48 3.40 5.61 9.17
C THR A 48 3.49 5.74 7.64
N ALA A 49 3.55 4.61 6.92
CA ALA A 49 3.59 4.58 5.47
C ALA A 49 2.29 5.13 4.84
N TYR A 50 1.13 4.77 5.40
CA TYR A 50 -0.17 5.27 4.99
C TYR A 50 -0.29 6.79 5.21
N THR A 51 0.16 7.28 6.37
CA THR A 51 0.20 8.72 6.66
C THR A 51 1.11 9.45 5.68
N GLN A 52 2.27 8.89 5.35
CA GLN A 52 3.15 9.46 4.33
C GLN A 52 2.45 9.56 2.97
N ALA A 53 1.72 8.53 2.57
CA ALA A 53 0.95 8.55 1.31
C ALA A 53 -0.17 9.60 1.35
N LEU A 54 -0.87 9.74 2.47
CA LEU A 54 -1.91 10.75 2.65
C LEU A 54 -1.37 12.17 2.55
N MET A 55 -0.18 12.43 3.09
CA MET A 55 0.44 13.76 3.14
C MET A 55 1.10 14.19 1.82
N GLU A 56 1.42 13.25 0.92
CA GLU A 56 2.01 13.56 -0.38
C GLU A 56 0.91 13.78 -1.43
N PRO A 57 0.61 15.04 -1.82
CA PRO A 57 -0.58 15.38 -2.61
C PRO A 57 -0.64 14.67 -3.97
N ARG A 58 0.52 14.33 -4.55
CA ARG A 58 0.61 13.63 -5.84
C ARG A 58 0.08 12.20 -5.80
N PHE A 59 -0.03 11.58 -4.63
CA PHE A 59 -0.75 10.32 -4.48
C PHE A 59 -2.25 10.59 -4.53
N GLU A 60 -2.95 10.02 -5.50
CA GLU A 60 -4.41 10.05 -5.54
C GLU A 60 -4.95 8.84 -4.74
N LEU A 61 -5.28 9.06 -3.48
CA LEU A 61 -5.85 8.06 -2.57
C LEU A 61 -7.38 8.19 -2.52
N PRO A 62 -8.13 7.08 -2.66
CA PRO A 62 -9.56 7.08 -2.40
C PRO A 62 -9.85 7.57 -0.98
N GLY A 63 -10.86 8.42 -0.80
CA GLY A 63 -11.29 8.85 0.52
C GLY A 63 -10.27 9.68 1.31
N ARG A 64 -9.21 10.24 0.70
CA ARG A 64 -8.17 11.04 1.40
C ARG A 64 -8.72 12.03 2.42
N HIS A 65 -9.80 12.74 2.07
CA HIS A 65 -10.40 13.76 2.94
C HIS A 65 -11.11 13.18 4.17
N ASN A 66 -11.54 11.93 4.10
CA ASN A 66 -12.23 11.21 5.18
C ASN A 66 -11.39 10.04 5.73
N ALA A 67 -10.09 9.95 5.39
CA ALA A 67 -9.28 8.77 5.66
C ALA A 67 -9.23 8.38 7.15
N ALA A 68 -9.27 9.37 8.06
CA ALA A 68 -9.32 9.12 9.50
C ALA A 68 -10.66 8.51 9.94
N GLU A 69 -11.78 9.01 9.41
CA GLU A 69 -13.12 8.48 9.68
C GLU A 69 -13.27 7.08 9.08
N ASP A 70 -12.92 6.93 7.80
CA ASP A 70 -12.95 5.66 7.09
C ASP A 70 -12.11 4.58 7.80
N LEU A 71 -10.93 4.94 8.31
CA LEU A 71 -10.07 4.00 9.04
C LEU A 71 -10.65 3.63 10.40
N LEU A 72 -11.18 4.61 11.14
CA LEU A 72 -11.81 4.38 12.45
C LEU A 72 -13.03 3.47 12.33
N LEU A 73 -13.82 3.65 11.27
CA LEU A 73 -15.05 2.90 11.03
C LEU A 73 -14.84 1.61 10.23
N ALA A 74 -13.65 1.37 9.69
CA ALA A 74 -13.32 0.17 8.89
C ALA A 74 -13.74 -1.16 9.55
N PRO A 75 -13.58 -1.38 10.88
CA PRO A 75 -13.97 -2.64 11.49
C PRO A 75 -15.48 -2.91 11.51
N ILE A 76 -16.31 -1.88 11.33
CA ILE A 76 -17.76 -1.95 11.50
C ILE A 76 -18.56 -1.47 10.28
N THR A 77 -17.89 -0.91 9.26
CA THR A 77 -18.55 -0.39 8.05
C THR A 77 -17.80 -0.74 6.77
N GLY A 78 -18.56 -0.93 5.69
CA GLY A 78 -18.03 -1.13 4.35
C GLY A 78 -17.40 -2.51 4.11
N HIS A 79 -16.57 -2.60 3.08
CA HIS A 79 -16.02 -3.86 2.58
C HIS A 79 -14.99 -4.52 3.50
N HIS A 80 -14.44 -3.78 4.46
CA HIS A 80 -13.44 -4.25 5.42
C HIS A 80 -14.02 -4.52 6.81
N ALA A 81 -15.34 -4.37 6.96
CA ALA A 81 -16.01 -4.64 8.22
C ALA A 81 -15.83 -6.11 8.61
N ILE A 82 -15.61 -6.36 9.90
CA ILE A 82 -15.47 -7.72 10.45
C ILE A 82 -16.74 -8.52 10.13
N ASP A 83 -17.89 -7.86 10.28
CA ASP A 83 -19.18 -8.35 9.86
C ASP A 83 -19.66 -7.50 8.67
N PHE A 84 -20.04 -8.13 7.56
CA PHE A 84 -20.41 -7.42 6.32
C PHE A 84 -21.54 -6.40 6.51
N MET A 85 -22.47 -6.67 7.42
CA MET A 85 -23.58 -5.76 7.76
C MET A 85 -23.32 -4.91 9.01
N GLY A 86 -22.07 -4.89 9.49
CA GLY A 86 -21.68 -4.31 10.76
C GLY A 86 -22.08 -5.17 11.97
N PRO A 87 -21.75 -4.71 13.19
CA PRO A 87 -22.04 -5.42 14.42
C PRO A 87 -23.56 -5.59 14.60
N SER A 88 -23.99 -6.83 14.83
CA SER A 88 -25.40 -7.16 15.11
C SER A 88 -25.91 -6.60 16.45
N SER A 89 -25.01 -6.29 17.38
CA SER A 89 -25.33 -5.68 18.69
C SER A 89 -24.12 -4.94 19.27
N LEU A 90 -24.35 -4.07 20.26
CA LEU A 90 -23.26 -3.41 21.00
C LEU A 90 -22.45 -4.38 21.89
N GLU A 91 -23.00 -5.58 22.17
CA GLU A 91 -22.35 -6.63 22.96
C GLU A 91 -21.46 -7.55 22.11
N SER A 92 -21.39 -7.33 20.80
CA SER A 92 -20.56 -8.10 19.88
C SER A 92 -19.09 -8.04 20.32
N ARG A 93 -18.43 -9.21 20.33
CA ARG A 93 -17.03 -9.35 20.75
C ARG A 93 -16.16 -9.69 19.57
N TYR A 94 -15.10 -8.93 19.39
CA TYR A 94 -14.07 -9.17 18.37
C TYR A 94 -12.71 -9.35 19.05
N SER A 95 -11.86 -10.15 18.44
CA SER A 95 -10.47 -10.21 18.85
C SER A 95 -9.73 -8.92 18.43
N VAL A 96 -8.62 -8.62 19.11
CA VAL A 96 -7.73 -7.52 18.74
C VAL A 96 -7.27 -7.66 17.28
N GLU A 97 -6.97 -8.89 16.85
CA GLU A 97 -6.54 -9.19 15.48
C GLU A 97 -7.64 -8.92 14.45
N GLN A 98 -8.91 -9.26 14.74
CA GLN A 98 -10.02 -8.92 13.85
C GLN A 98 -10.20 -7.41 13.74
N PHE A 99 -10.20 -6.70 14.87
CA PHE A 99 -10.45 -5.26 14.90
C PHE A 99 -9.39 -4.45 14.16
N TYR A 100 -8.12 -4.64 14.51
CA TYR A 100 -7.03 -3.93 13.85
C TYR A 100 -6.68 -4.55 12.49
N GLY A 101 -7.01 -5.82 12.26
CA GLY A 101 -6.90 -6.46 10.94
C GLY A 101 -7.75 -5.76 9.88
N ALA A 102 -9.00 -5.42 10.21
CA ALA A 102 -9.86 -4.61 9.34
C ALA A 102 -9.24 -3.25 8.97
N MET A 103 -8.58 -2.59 9.93
CA MET A 103 -7.87 -1.33 9.68
C MET A 103 -6.65 -1.53 8.77
N ILE A 104 -5.90 -2.62 8.95
CA ILE A 104 -4.79 -3.00 8.06
C ILE A 104 -5.32 -3.23 6.65
N GLU A 105 -6.38 -4.01 6.49
CA GLU A 105 -7.00 -4.26 5.19
C GLU A 105 -7.46 -2.98 4.50
N LYS A 106 -8.05 -2.04 5.25
CA LYS A 106 -8.44 -0.73 4.73
C LYS A 106 -7.22 0.07 4.23
N MET A 107 -6.17 0.21 5.05
CA MET A 107 -4.95 0.92 4.63
C MET A 107 -4.33 0.28 3.38
N MET A 108 -4.26 -1.05 3.35
CA MET A 108 -3.72 -1.81 2.22
C MET A 108 -4.59 -1.64 0.97
N GLY A 109 -5.92 -1.67 1.12
CA GLY A 109 -6.88 -1.43 0.04
C GLY A 109 -6.74 -0.03 -0.57
N ASP A 110 -6.64 1.00 0.28
CA ASP A 110 -6.44 2.37 -0.19
C ASP A 110 -5.11 2.53 -0.92
N LEU A 111 -4.02 1.98 -0.37
CA LEU A 111 -2.71 1.97 -1.03
C LEU A 111 -2.72 1.17 -2.34
N ARG A 112 -3.52 0.10 -2.42
CA ARG A 112 -3.71 -0.69 -3.65
C ARG A 112 -4.42 0.11 -4.73
N CYS A 113 -5.39 0.94 -4.36
CA CYS A 113 -6.11 1.80 -5.29
C CYS A 113 -5.40 3.12 -5.58
N CYS A 114 -4.37 3.48 -4.80
CA CYS A 114 -3.60 4.69 -4.98
C CYS A 114 -2.94 4.77 -6.36
N ARG A 115 -3.07 5.91 -7.05
CA ARG A 115 -2.33 6.16 -8.30
C ARG A 115 -0.91 6.60 -8.03
N ILE A 116 0.02 5.89 -8.65
CA ILE A 116 1.47 5.99 -8.39
C ILE A 116 2.29 6.17 -9.69
N ASP A 117 1.62 6.55 -10.80
CA ASP A 117 2.24 6.65 -12.13
C ASP A 117 3.48 7.55 -12.12
N TRP A 118 3.40 8.66 -11.39
CA TRP A 118 4.47 9.66 -11.29
C TRP A 118 5.75 9.15 -10.62
N CYS A 119 5.65 8.15 -9.74
CA CYS A 119 6.80 7.58 -9.01
C CYS A 119 7.08 6.13 -9.40
N ARG A 120 6.47 5.63 -10.48
CA ARG A 120 6.63 4.25 -10.95
C ARG A 120 8.11 3.86 -11.12
N GLY A 121 8.92 4.76 -11.68
CA GLY A 121 10.36 4.53 -11.86
C GLY A 121 11.17 4.42 -10.57
N GLU A 122 10.71 5.05 -9.47
CA GLU A 122 11.33 4.89 -8.15
C GLU A 122 10.92 3.56 -7.49
N ILE A 123 9.71 3.07 -7.80
CA ILE A 123 9.16 1.84 -7.24
C ILE A 123 9.74 0.63 -7.99
N TRP A 124 9.76 0.64 -9.32
CA TRP A 124 10.29 -0.44 -10.16
C TRP A 124 11.42 0.05 -11.07
N PRO A 125 12.65 0.22 -10.54
CA PRO A 125 13.78 0.70 -11.33
C PRO A 125 14.16 -0.23 -12.50
N GLU A 126 13.88 -1.52 -12.39
CA GLU A 126 14.14 -2.52 -13.43
C GLU A 126 13.27 -2.33 -14.69
N GLU A 127 12.04 -1.82 -14.53
CA GLU A 127 11.16 -1.50 -15.67
C GLU A 127 11.71 -0.30 -16.47
N ASN A 128 12.32 0.67 -15.81
CA ASN A 128 12.95 1.82 -16.46
C ASN A 128 14.23 1.45 -17.21
N ALA A 129 14.98 0.46 -16.74
CA ALA A 129 16.18 -0.04 -17.40
C ALA A 129 15.88 -0.81 -18.71
N SER A 130 14.64 -1.28 -18.87
CA SER A 130 14.19 -2.06 -20.02
C SER A 130 13.55 -1.22 -21.14
N ALA A 131 13.49 0.11 -21.00
CA ALA A 131 13.01 0.99 -22.05
C ALA A 131 14.01 0.98 -23.24
N PRO A 132 13.56 0.73 -24.49
CA PRO A 132 14.47 0.67 -25.62
C PRO A 132 15.16 2.03 -25.79
N ALA A 133 16.49 2.01 -25.87
CA ALA A 133 17.29 3.18 -26.19
C ALA A 133 16.74 3.80 -27.49
N ALA A 134 16.42 5.10 -27.45
CA ALA A 134 15.94 5.82 -28.62
C ALA A 134 16.91 5.58 -29.79
N PRO A 135 16.41 5.25 -31.00
CA PRO A 135 17.27 4.99 -32.13
C PRO A 135 18.11 6.24 -32.43
N ALA A 136 19.41 6.06 -32.58
CA ALA A 136 20.34 7.13 -32.90
C ALA A 136 19.88 7.88 -34.17
N PRO A 137 19.94 9.22 -34.20
CA PRO A 137 19.56 9.98 -35.37
C PRO A 137 20.44 9.57 -36.56
N ALA A 138 19.80 9.22 -37.67
CA ALA A 138 20.48 8.79 -38.89
C ALA A 138 21.42 9.90 -39.39
N PRO A 139 22.64 9.56 -39.87
CA PRO A 139 23.57 10.55 -40.38
C PRO A 139 22.97 11.24 -41.61
N ALA A 140 22.97 12.58 -41.58
CA ALA A 140 22.54 13.40 -42.70
C ALA A 140 23.40 13.10 -43.92
N LEU A 141 22.78 12.61 -44.99
CA LEU A 141 23.39 12.47 -46.30
C LEU A 141 23.67 13.87 -46.85
N GLU A 142 24.94 14.28 -46.83
CA GLU A 142 25.42 15.44 -47.58
C GLU A 142 25.34 15.13 -49.08
N SER A 143 24.36 15.72 -49.75
CA SER A 143 24.26 15.75 -51.21
C SER A 143 25.34 16.66 -51.78
N ARG A 144 26.16 16.10 -52.68
CA ARG A 144 27.06 16.85 -53.57
C ARG A 144 26.30 17.50 -54.71
#